data_AF-A0A5N6MTV4-F1
#
_entry.id   AF-A0A5N6MTV4-F1
#
_cell.length_a   1.000
_cell.length_b   1.000
_cell.length_c   1.000
_cell.angle_alpha   90.00
_cell.angle_beta   90.00
_cell.angle_gamma   90.00
#
_symmetry.space_group_name_H-M   'P 1'
#
loop_
_entity.id
_entity.type
_entity.pdbx_description
1 polymer ?
#
loop_
_entity_poly.entity_id
_entity_poly.type
_entity_poly.pdbx_seq_one_letter_code
_entity_poly.pdbx_strand_id
1 'polypeptide(L)'
;MEADGGSRGNPGIAGYGALVRDPDTGRILAEKAEYVGRVSNNVAEYSGLIAALELAHSIDPDCWILAKMDSKLVVEQMSGRWKIKHADMQKLAAKARSIVNPQRVKYQWIPRELNKDADRLSNEAMDAGTAGVPWKPRAGADMKTAAAAAVLEAASSPAPAAVPTGRLHHTEIWVNDFAAAEKSLGWLLERLGYVRKDTWTTGASWQGAEGYIVLEEGPDVERGPYSRKRAGLNHLAFRAGSEADVELLARRAASHGWTLLFADRHPHAGGEEHYAAYLENDEGFEVELVAG
;
A
#
# COMPACT_ATOMS: atom_id res chain seq x y z
N MET A 1 -13.78 -1.40 13.07
CA MET A 1 -12.60 -1.19 13.93
C MET A 1 -11.38 -0.93 13.07
N GLU A 2 -10.41 -0.18 13.59
CA GLU A 2 -9.12 0.13 12.97
C GLU A 2 -8.00 -0.26 13.93
N ALA A 3 -6.89 -0.75 13.40
CA ALA A 3 -5.71 -1.10 14.18
C ALA A 3 -4.42 -0.87 13.38
N ASP A 4 -3.34 -0.58 14.09
CA ASP A 4 -1.99 -0.46 13.57
C ASP A 4 -0.98 -0.88 14.64
N GLY A 5 0.18 -1.36 14.22
CA GLY A 5 1.31 -1.63 15.10
C GLY A 5 2.63 -1.27 14.45
N GLY A 6 3.45 -0.51 15.17
CA GLY A 6 4.74 -0.03 14.70
C GLY A 6 5.90 -0.57 15.51
N SER A 7 7.06 -0.72 14.87
CA SER A 7 8.33 -0.92 15.56
C SER A 7 9.45 -0.03 14.97
N ARG A 8 10.11 0.76 15.83
CA ARG A 8 11.25 1.61 15.49
C ARG A 8 12.53 0.77 15.46
N GLY A 9 12.70 0.02 14.37
CA GLY A 9 13.70 -1.05 14.18
C GLY A 9 13.03 -2.43 14.17
N ASN A 10 13.68 -3.49 13.67
CA ASN A 10 13.04 -4.81 13.53
C ASN A 10 13.95 -5.96 14.01
N PRO A 11 13.96 -6.32 15.32
CA PRO A 11 13.10 -5.81 16.40
C PRO A 11 13.57 -4.46 16.99
N GLY A 12 12.61 -3.65 17.44
CA GLY A 12 12.81 -2.28 17.93
C GLY A 12 11.75 -1.86 18.94
N ILE A 13 11.81 -0.61 19.41
CA ILE A 13 10.80 -0.03 20.32
C ILE A 13 9.46 -0.08 19.60
N ALA A 14 8.48 -0.75 20.19
CA ALA A 14 7.25 -1.08 19.51
C ALA A 14 6.01 -0.75 20.34
N GLY A 15 4.95 -0.37 19.64
CA GLY A 15 3.65 -0.08 20.22
C GLY A 15 2.55 -0.40 19.22
N TYR A 16 1.31 -0.37 19.70
CA TYR A 16 0.15 -0.53 18.85
C TYR A 16 -0.92 0.51 19.18
N GLY A 17 -1.77 0.76 18.19
CA GLY A 17 -2.98 1.57 18.31
C GLY A 17 -4.19 0.78 17.81
N ALA A 18 -5.30 0.88 18.53
CA ALA A 18 -6.54 0.17 18.25
C ALA A 18 -7.74 1.06 18.56
N LEU A 19 -8.76 1.04 17.70
CA LEU A 19 -10.00 1.78 17.95
C LEU A 19 -11.24 1.10 17.33
N VAL A 20 -12.40 1.39 17.91
CA VAL A 20 -13.71 0.95 17.43
C VAL A 20 -14.54 2.17 17.09
N ARG A 21 -15.19 2.17 15.92
CA ARG A 21 -16.11 3.22 15.49
C ARG A 21 -17.52 2.68 15.36
N ASP A 22 -18.47 3.56 15.64
CA ASP A 22 -19.86 3.38 15.27
C ASP A 22 -19.98 3.41 13.72
N PRO A 23 -20.62 2.41 13.11
CA PRO A 23 -20.67 2.28 11.65
C PRO A 23 -21.56 3.33 10.97
N ASP A 24 -22.56 3.88 11.68
CA ASP A 24 -23.52 4.82 11.10
C ASP A 24 -23.03 6.27 11.21
N THR A 25 -22.40 6.59 12.34
CA THR A 25 -21.97 7.96 12.68
C THR A 25 -20.47 8.19 12.48
N GLY A 26 -19.66 7.13 12.41
CA GLY A 26 -18.20 7.21 12.32
C GLY A 26 -17.49 7.63 13.62
N ARG A 27 -18.25 7.84 14.71
CA ARG A 27 -17.72 8.24 16.01
C ARG A 27 -16.87 7.13 16.62
N ILE A 28 -15.72 7.50 17.20
CA ILE A 28 -14.89 6.57 17.99
C ILE A 28 -15.63 6.24 19.29
N LEU A 29 -15.95 4.96 19.48
CA LEU A 29 -16.61 4.42 20.67
C LEU A 29 -15.58 4.06 21.75
N ALA A 30 -14.43 3.54 21.33
CA ALA A 30 -13.32 3.20 22.23
C ALA A 30 -11.99 3.24 21.47
N GLU A 31 -10.93 3.56 22.20
CA GLU A 31 -9.54 3.51 21.74
C GLU A 31 -8.64 2.88 22.79
N LYS A 32 -7.58 2.22 22.35
CA LYS A 32 -6.55 1.63 23.19
C LYS A 32 -5.21 1.72 22.47
N ALA A 33 -4.18 2.13 23.21
CA ALA A 33 -2.82 2.10 22.73
C ALA A 33 -1.89 1.61 23.83
N GLU A 34 -0.86 0.84 23.47
CA GLU A 34 0.05 0.27 24.45
C GLU A 34 1.47 0.10 23.90
N TYR A 35 2.45 0.40 24.74
CA TYR A 35 3.86 0.09 24.49
C TYR A 35 4.11 -1.38 24.77
N VAL A 36 4.63 -2.12 23.79
CA VAL A 36 4.85 -3.57 23.87
C VAL A 36 6.33 -3.95 23.99
N GLY A 37 7.18 -3.00 24.37
CA GLY A 37 8.60 -3.25 24.57
C GLY A 37 9.39 -3.31 23.26
N ARG A 38 10.35 -4.23 23.17
CA ARG A 38 11.16 -4.45 21.97
C ARG A 38 10.71 -5.69 21.22
N VAL A 39 9.91 -5.51 20.16
CA VAL A 39 9.41 -6.60 19.31
C VAL A 39 9.52 -6.26 17.82
N SER A 40 9.28 -7.23 16.94
CA SER A 40 9.24 -7.01 15.50
C SER A 40 7.98 -6.25 15.07
N ASN A 41 8.01 -5.63 13.89
CA ASN A 41 6.84 -4.91 13.36
C ASN A 41 5.60 -5.81 13.29
N ASN A 42 5.75 -7.03 12.74
CA ASN A 42 4.63 -7.96 12.61
C ASN A 42 4.03 -8.37 13.96
N VAL A 43 4.83 -8.47 15.03
CA VAL A 43 4.31 -8.71 16.38
C VAL A 43 3.47 -7.53 16.85
N ALA A 44 3.94 -6.29 16.64
CA ALA A 44 3.20 -5.09 17.00
C ALA A 44 1.86 -5.00 16.27
N GLU A 45 1.85 -5.26 14.97
CA GLU A 45 0.66 -5.26 14.11
C GLU A 45 -0.40 -6.26 14.58
N TYR A 46 0.04 -7.50 14.87
CA TYR A 46 -0.85 -8.52 15.43
C TYR A 46 -1.38 -8.14 16.82
N SER A 47 -0.56 -7.50 17.66
CA SER A 47 -1.00 -7.00 18.97
C SER A 47 -2.08 -5.92 18.83
N GLY A 48 -1.93 -5.00 17.86
CA GLY A 48 -2.94 -3.99 17.54
C GLY A 48 -4.27 -4.60 17.12
N LEU A 49 -4.23 -5.60 16.22
CA LEU A 49 -5.43 -6.33 15.82
C LEU A 49 -6.13 -6.99 17.01
N ILE A 50 -5.38 -7.71 17.85
CA ILE A 50 -5.90 -8.39 19.04
C ILE A 50 -6.59 -7.39 19.96
N ALA A 51 -5.96 -6.25 20.24
CA ALA A 51 -6.52 -5.22 21.09
C ALA A 51 -7.82 -4.63 20.51
N ALA A 52 -7.89 -4.40 19.20
CA ALA A 52 -9.10 -3.89 18.56
C ALA A 52 -10.26 -4.91 18.58
N LEU A 53 -9.95 -6.21 18.43
CA LEU A 53 -10.95 -7.28 18.58
C LEU A 53 -11.47 -7.39 20.03
N GLU A 54 -10.57 -7.29 21.01
CA GLU A 54 -10.94 -7.26 22.44
C GLU A 54 -11.85 -6.06 22.75
N LEU A 55 -11.52 -4.87 22.21
CA LEU A 55 -12.37 -3.68 22.34
C LEU A 55 -13.76 -3.89 21.72
N ALA A 56 -13.83 -4.37 20.48
CA ALA A 56 -15.10 -4.61 19.81
C ALA A 56 -15.97 -5.62 20.57
N HIS A 57 -15.39 -6.73 21.01
CA HIS A 57 -16.08 -7.75 21.80
C HIS A 57 -16.59 -7.21 23.14
N SER A 58 -15.86 -6.29 23.77
CA SER A 58 -16.28 -5.67 25.04
C SER A 58 -17.47 -4.71 24.89
N ILE A 59 -17.63 -4.10 23.72
CA ILE A 59 -18.75 -3.21 23.39
C ILE A 59 -19.99 -4.04 23.03
N ASP A 60 -19.82 -4.99 22.12
CA ASP A 60 -20.88 -5.90 21.68
C ASP A 60 -20.27 -7.28 21.36
N PRO A 61 -20.50 -8.30 22.22
CA PRO A 61 -19.97 -9.64 22.01
C PRO A 61 -20.41 -10.30 20.71
N ASP A 62 -21.56 -9.86 20.16
CA ASP A 62 -22.20 -10.45 19.00
C ASP A 62 -22.00 -9.66 17.70
N CYS A 63 -21.24 -8.55 17.73
CA CYS A 63 -21.11 -7.66 16.59
C CYS A 63 -20.52 -8.30 15.32
N TRP A 64 -20.93 -7.78 14.16
CA TRP A 64 -20.23 -7.99 12.90
C TRP A 64 -19.10 -6.97 12.77
N ILE A 65 -17.89 -7.46 12.55
CA ILE A 65 -16.68 -6.66 12.58
C ILE A 65 -16.11 -6.51 11.17
N LEU A 66 -15.96 -5.26 10.73
CA LEU A 66 -15.02 -4.90 9.67
C LEU A 66 -13.71 -4.43 10.31
N ALA A 67 -12.68 -5.27 10.23
CA ALA A 67 -11.34 -4.98 10.72
C ALA A 67 -10.51 -4.34 9.61
N LYS A 68 -10.26 -3.03 9.73
CA LYS A 68 -9.45 -2.25 8.78
C LYS A 68 -8.03 -2.11 9.32
N MET A 69 -7.04 -2.47 8.50
CA MET A 69 -5.61 -2.33 8.83
C MET A 69 -4.84 -2.00 7.55
N ASP A 70 -3.69 -1.34 7.67
CA ASP A 70 -2.74 -1.08 6.57
C ASP A 70 -1.65 -2.14 6.44
N SER A 71 -1.54 -3.04 7.41
CA SER A 71 -0.71 -4.24 7.34
C SER A 71 -1.28 -5.30 6.40
N LYS A 72 -0.88 -5.27 5.12
CA LYS A 72 -1.30 -6.28 4.12
C LYS A 72 -1.00 -7.70 4.58
N LEU A 73 0.15 -7.92 5.22
CA LEU A 73 0.53 -9.24 5.74
C LEU A 73 -0.49 -9.77 6.76
N VAL A 74 -0.87 -8.98 7.76
CA VAL A 74 -1.81 -9.41 8.81
C VAL A 74 -3.19 -9.63 8.21
N VAL A 75 -3.66 -8.72 7.35
CA VAL A 75 -4.96 -8.84 6.66
C VAL A 75 -5.05 -10.14 5.85
N GLU A 76 -4.04 -10.44 5.04
CA GLU A 76 -4.03 -11.62 4.18
C GLU A 76 -3.90 -12.93 4.98
N GLN A 77 -3.09 -12.94 6.04
CA GLN A 77 -2.93 -14.07 6.93
C GLN A 77 -4.19 -14.37 7.74
N MET A 78 -4.85 -13.32 8.26
CA MET A 78 -6.08 -13.47 9.03
C MET A 78 -7.29 -13.82 8.17
N SER A 79 -7.29 -13.37 6.91
CA SER A 79 -8.25 -13.81 5.89
C SER A 79 -8.03 -15.25 5.42
N GLY A 80 -6.94 -15.91 5.83
CA GLY A 80 -6.59 -17.27 5.42
C GLY A 80 -6.04 -17.38 4.00
N ARG A 81 -5.83 -16.25 3.29
CA ARG A 81 -5.25 -16.25 1.93
C ARG A 81 -3.75 -16.52 1.96
N TRP A 82 -3.05 -16.10 3.01
CA TRP A 82 -1.61 -16.31 3.16
C TRP A 82 -1.30 -17.24 4.35
N LYS A 83 -0.34 -18.16 4.15
CA LYS A 83 0.11 -19.09 5.20
C LYS A 83 0.98 -18.37 6.23
N ILE A 84 0.67 -18.58 7.51
CA ILE A 84 1.48 -18.08 8.63
C ILE A 84 2.61 -19.07 8.90
N LYS A 85 3.85 -18.70 8.56
CA LYS A 85 5.02 -19.58 8.72
C LYS A 85 5.65 -19.53 10.12
N HIS A 86 5.75 -18.33 10.71
CA HIS A 86 6.42 -18.15 12.00
C HIS A 86 5.53 -18.58 13.17
N ALA A 87 6.09 -19.38 14.09
CA ALA A 87 5.37 -19.95 15.23
C ALA A 87 4.75 -18.88 16.15
N ASP A 88 5.45 -17.77 16.40
CA ASP A 88 4.91 -16.71 17.25
C ASP A 88 3.73 -15.99 16.60
N MET A 89 3.75 -15.81 15.27
CA MET A 89 2.61 -15.27 14.53
C MET A 89 1.44 -16.24 14.51
N GLN A 90 1.68 -17.55 14.48
CA GLN A 90 0.63 -18.56 14.59
C GLN A 90 -0.08 -18.45 15.95
N LYS A 91 0.66 -18.25 17.04
CA LYS A 91 0.08 -18.03 18.38
C LYS A 91 -0.77 -16.77 18.43
N LEU A 92 -0.28 -15.65 17.89
CA LEU A 92 -1.04 -14.40 17.86
C LEU A 92 -2.30 -14.50 16.99
N ALA A 93 -2.21 -15.14 15.82
CA ALA A 93 -3.37 -15.38 14.97
C ALA A 93 -4.40 -16.31 15.62
N ALA A 94 -3.95 -17.33 16.36
CA ALA A 94 -4.84 -18.20 17.13
C ALA A 94 -5.56 -17.41 18.24
N LYS A 95 -4.83 -16.53 18.96
CA LYS A 95 -5.44 -15.63 19.96
C LYS A 95 -6.46 -14.69 19.30
N ALA A 96 -6.11 -14.05 18.19
CA ALA A 96 -7.04 -13.16 17.48
C ALA A 96 -8.34 -13.88 17.08
N ARG A 97 -8.23 -15.11 16.57
CA ARG A 97 -9.39 -15.94 16.18
C ARG A 97 -10.23 -16.44 17.36
N SER A 98 -9.72 -16.45 18.59
CA SER A 98 -10.47 -16.91 19.75
C SER A 98 -11.28 -15.81 20.45
N ILE A 99 -11.04 -14.54 20.13
CA ILE A 99 -11.68 -13.40 20.84
C ILE A 99 -13.14 -13.23 20.39
N VAL A 100 -13.39 -13.36 19.09
CA VAL A 100 -14.71 -13.24 18.48
C VAL A 100 -14.93 -14.39 17.52
N ASN A 101 -16.19 -14.69 17.18
CA ASN A 101 -16.49 -15.66 16.14
C ASN A 101 -15.81 -15.23 14.81
N PRO A 102 -14.85 -16.00 14.27
CA PRO A 102 -14.14 -15.62 13.04
C PRO A 102 -15.06 -15.43 11.83
N GLN A 103 -16.23 -16.08 11.81
CA GLN A 103 -17.22 -15.93 10.73
C GLN A 103 -17.89 -14.55 10.72
N ARG A 104 -17.80 -13.79 11.82
CA ARG A 104 -18.34 -12.43 11.94
C ARG A 104 -17.28 -11.35 11.69
N VAL A 105 -16.06 -11.72 11.32
CA VAL A 105 -14.97 -10.77 11.06
C VAL A 105 -14.61 -10.77 9.58
N LYS A 106 -14.70 -9.60 8.97
CA LYS A 106 -14.11 -9.33 7.65
C LYS A 106 -12.86 -8.48 7.83
N TYR A 107 -11.73 -8.98 7.34
CA TYR A 107 -10.48 -8.24 7.30
C TYR A 107 -10.39 -7.46 5.98
N GLN A 108 -10.09 -6.18 6.06
CA GLN A 108 -9.94 -5.29 4.93
C GLN A 108 -8.63 -4.53 5.04
N TRP A 109 -7.84 -4.61 3.98
CA TRP A 109 -6.68 -3.75 3.83
C TRP A 109 -7.12 -2.34 3.43
N ILE A 110 -6.58 -1.32 4.11
CA ILE A 110 -6.75 0.09 3.77
C ILE A 110 -5.37 0.75 3.59
N PRO A 111 -5.22 1.74 2.68
CA PRO A 111 -4.01 2.55 2.61
C PRO A 111 -3.71 3.23 3.95
N ARG A 112 -2.43 3.44 4.27
CA ARG A 112 -1.98 4.02 5.54
C ARG A 112 -2.51 5.44 5.75
N GLU A 113 -2.72 6.18 4.66
CA GLU A 113 -3.31 7.52 4.66
C GLU A 113 -4.74 7.54 5.21
N LEU A 114 -5.42 6.39 5.20
CA LEU A 114 -6.76 6.19 5.76
C LEU A 114 -6.74 5.59 7.17
N ASN A 115 -5.58 5.17 7.69
CA ASN A 115 -5.43 4.53 9.01
C ASN A 115 -4.78 5.46 10.05
N LYS A 116 -4.80 6.78 9.79
CA LYS A 116 -4.06 7.80 10.58
C LYS A 116 -4.36 7.80 12.07
N ASP A 117 -5.58 7.47 12.48
CA ASP A 117 -5.93 7.45 13.90
C ASP A 117 -5.29 6.28 14.65
N ALA A 118 -5.24 5.09 14.04
CA ALA A 118 -4.55 3.95 14.64
C ALA A 118 -3.03 4.14 14.62
N ASP A 119 -2.47 4.70 13.54
CA ASP A 119 -1.05 5.04 13.43
C ASP A 119 -0.62 6.08 14.48
N ARG A 120 -1.44 7.13 14.68
CA ARG A 120 -1.23 8.11 15.75
C ARG A 120 -1.17 7.43 17.11
N LEU A 121 -2.15 6.57 17.44
CA LEU A 121 -2.20 5.86 18.71
C LEU A 121 -0.97 4.96 18.91
N SER A 122 -0.54 4.25 17.87
CA SER A 122 0.68 3.42 17.88
C SER A 122 1.93 4.24 18.19
N ASN A 123 2.08 5.41 17.56
CA ASN A 123 3.19 6.33 17.82
C ASN A 123 3.16 6.94 19.22
N GLU A 124 1.98 7.42 19.67
CA GLU A 124 1.80 7.94 21.03
C GLU A 124 2.17 6.89 22.10
N ALA A 125 1.80 5.62 21.88
CA ALA A 125 2.16 4.53 22.77
C ALA A 125 3.67 4.29 22.83
N MET A 126 4.36 4.28 21.68
CA MET A 126 5.82 4.15 21.63
C MET A 126 6.53 5.31 22.34
N ASP A 127 6.06 6.54 22.15
CA ASP A 127 6.61 7.73 22.78
C ASP A 127 6.39 7.70 24.30
N ALA A 128 5.18 7.38 24.76
CA ALA A 128 4.86 7.23 26.18
C ALA A 128 5.72 6.15 26.85
N GLY A 129 5.82 4.98 26.23
CA GLY A 129 6.65 3.87 26.71
C GLY A 129 8.13 4.22 26.80
N THR A 130 8.66 4.95 25.81
CA THR A 130 10.05 5.43 25.82
C THR A 130 10.29 6.48 26.91
N ALA A 131 9.28 7.31 27.19
CA ALA A 131 9.30 8.28 28.28
C ALA A 131 9.03 7.66 29.67
N GLY A 132 8.77 6.35 29.76
CA GLY A 132 8.48 5.65 31.01
C GLY A 132 7.13 6.00 31.63
N VAL A 133 6.20 6.55 30.86
CA VAL A 133 4.85 6.91 31.30
C VAL A 133 3.80 6.01 30.62
N PRO A 134 2.71 5.65 31.29
CA PRO A 134 1.63 4.92 30.63
C PRO A 134 0.93 5.86 29.64
N TRP A 135 0.58 5.34 28.47
CA TRP A 135 -0.33 6.03 27.56
C TRP A 135 -1.69 6.25 28.25
N LYS A 136 -2.29 7.42 28.04
CA LYS A 136 -3.60 7.76 28.57
C LYS A 136 -4.52 8.13 27.41
N PRO A 137 -5.75 7.58 27.35
CA PRO A 137 -6.75 8.03 26.40
C PRO A 137 -6.99 9.53 26.56
N ARG A 138 -7.24 10.22 25.45
CA ARG A 138 -7.53 11.65 25.53
C ARG A 138 -8.91 11.81 26.18
N ALA A 139 -8.96 12.50 27.32
CA ALA A 139 -10.21 12.69 28.05
C ALA A 139 -11.22 13.49 27.20
N GLY A 140 -12.36 12.87 26.88
CA GLY A 140 -13.51 13.52 26.25
C GLY A 140 -13.48 13.58 24.72
N ALA A 141 -13.86 12.48 24.05
CA ALA A 141 -14.30 12.49 22.66
C ALA A 141 -15.84 12.48 22.56
N ASP A 142 -16.49 13.38 23.31
CA ASP A 142 -17.90 13.74 23.14
C ASP A 142 -17.97 15.19 22.67
N MET A 143 -18.14 15.34 21.36
CA MET A 143 -18.66 16.51 20.62
C MET A 143 -17.92 17.87 20.75
N LYS A 144 -17.16 18.21 19.71
CA LYS A 144 -17.45 19.36 18.80
C LYS A 144 -16.42 19.44 17.67
N THR A 145 -16.78 18.88 16.51
CA THR A 145 -16.43 19.43 15.19
C THR A 145 -17.53 19.09 14.19
N ALA A 146 -18.74 19.54 14.51
CA ALA A 146 -19.82 19.77 13.56
C ALA A 146 -20.12 21.27 13.55
N ALA A 147 -19.17 22.09 13.05
CA ALA A 147 -19.36 23.55 12.94
C ALA A 147 -18.33 24.25 12.02
N ALA A 148 -17.77 23.61 11.00
CA ALA A 148 -16.88 24.27 10.05
C ALA A 148 -17.10 23.88 8.57
N ALA A 149 -18.26 23.31 8.24
CA ALA A 149 -18.61 22.93 6.86
C ALA A 149 -20.00 23.43 6.42
N ALA A 150 -20.58 24.37 7.16
CA ALA A 150 -21.81 25.04 6.75
C ALA A 150 -21.49 26.51 6.48
N VAL A 151 -21.75 26.94 5.23
CA VAL A 151 -21.54 28.28 4.64
C VAL A 151 -20.25 28.40 3.82
N LEU A 152 -20.23 27.75 2.65
CA LEU A 152 -20.09 28.42 1.34
C LEU A 152 -20.36 27.40 0.21
N GLU A 153 -21.45 27.68 -0.52
CA GLU A 153 -21.79 27.25 -1.90
C GLU A 153 -21.99 25.73 -2.15
N ALA A 154 -23.21 25.23 -2.44
CA ALA A 154 -24.04 25.62 -3.59
C ALA A 154 -23.28 25.72 -4.93
N ALA A 155 -22.25 24.89 -5.11
CA ALA A 155 -21.93 24.31 -6.41
C ALA A 155 -22.16 22.81 -6.27
N SER A 156 -22.85 22.20 -7.23
CA SER A 156 -23.19 20.77 -7.23
C SER A 156 -21.96 19.92 -6.87
N SER A 157 -21.89 19.43 -5.63
CA SER A 157 -20.86 18.47 -5.25
C SER A 157 -21.13 17.17 -6.01
N PRO A 158 -20.19 16.65 -6.80
CA PRO A 158 -20.34 15.31 -7.33
C PRO A 158 -20.50 14.36 -6.15
N ALA A 159 -21.39 13.37 -6.29
CA ALA A 159 -21.56 12.30 -5.31
C ALA A 159 -20.17 11.82 -4.83
N PRO A 160 -20.00 11.46 -3.54
CA PRO A 160 -18.73 10.93 -3.05
C PRO A 160 -18.28 9.85 -4.02
N ALA A 161 -17.11 10.07 -4.64
CA ALA A 161 -16.63 9.20 -5.70
C ALA A 161 -16.69 7.76 -5.16
N ALA A 162 -17.52 6.94 -5.78
CA ALA A 162 -17.66 5.55 -5.40
C ALA A 162 -16.24 4.96 -5.38
N VAL A 163 -15.84 4.38 -4.25
CA VAL A 163 -14.55 3.68 -4.17
C VAL A 163 -14.55 2.65 -5.30
N PRO A 164 -13.64 2.75 -6.29
CA PRO A 164 -13.64 1.84 -7.41
C PRO A 164 -13.55 0.42 -6.87
N THR A 165 -14.55 -0.41 -7.18
CA THR A 165 -14.53 -1.84 -6.85
C THR A 165 -13.46 -2.57 -7.65
N GLY A 166 -13.13 -2.04 -8.84
CA GLY A 166 -12.00 -2.48 -9.65
C GLY A 166 -10.72 -1.74 -9.27
N ARG A 167 -9.66 -2.51 -9.06
CA ARG A 167 -8.27 -2.04 -9.04
C ARG A 167 -7.52 -2.71 -10.18
N LEU A 168 -6.47 -2.09 -10.67
CA LEU A 168 -5.59 -2.70 -11.65
C LEU A 168 -4.93 -3.94 -11.00
N HIS A 169 -5.34 -5.14 -11.43
CA HIS A 169 -4.83 -6.40 -10.88
C HIS A 169 -3.47 -6.76 -11.49
N HIS A 170 -3.35 -6.57 -12.81
CA HIS A 170 -2.13 -6.81 -13.56
C HIS A 170 -2.15 -6.02 -14.87
N THR A 171 -0.98 -5.87 -15.46
CA THR A 171 -0.79 -5.32 -16.81
C THR A 171 -0.01 -6.31 -17.63
N GLU A 172 -0.55 -6.69 -18.78
CA GLU A 172 0.14 -7.52 -19.75
C GLU A 172 0.62 -6.63 -20.91
N ILE A 173 1.90 -6.76 -21.24
CA ILE A 173 2.56 -6.00 -22.30
C ILE A 173 3.00 -7.01 -23.34
N TRP A 174 2.34 -6.95 -24.49
CA TRP A 174 2.72 -7.73 -25.65
C TRP A 174 3.94 -7.12 -26.32
N VAL A 175 4.93 -7.95 -26.58
CA VAL A 175 6.24 -7.55 -27.11
C VAL A 175 6.59 -8.35 -28.36
N ASN A 176 7.35 -7.74 -29.26
CA ASN A 176 7.75 -8.40 -30.50
C ASN A 176 8.80 -9.49 -30.24
N ASP A 177 9.68 -9.26 -29.27
CA ASP A 177 10.76 -10.17 -28.87
C ASP A 177 10.87 -10.14 -27.35
N PHE A 178 10.52 -11.26 -26.70
CA PHE A 178 10.54 -11.33 -25.25
C PHE A 178 11.96 -11.16 -24.67
N ALA A 179 13.00 -11.67 -25.33
CA ALA A 179 14.36 -11.58 -24.82
C ALA A 179 14.92 -10.15 -24.89
N ALA A 180 14.55 -9.38 -25.90
CA ALA A 180 14.86 -7.96 -26.00
C ALA A 180 14.08 -7.14 -24.95
N ALA A 181 12.79 -7.40 -24.83
CA ALA A 181 11.94 -6.76 -23.83
C ALA A 181 12.42 -7.05 -22.40
N GLU A 182 12.86 -8.27 -22.09
CA GLU A 182 13.40 -8.62 -20.78
C GLU A 182 14.69 -7.83 -20.47
N LYS A 183 15.58 -7.64 -21.45
CA LYS A 183 16.80 -6.83 -21.26
C LYS A 183 16.52 -5.34 -21.09
N SER A 184 15.44 -4.84 -21.68
CA SER A 184 15.06 -3.42 -21.68
C SER A 184 14.12 -3.05 -20.52
N LEU A 185 13.04 -3.78 -20.31
CA LEU A 185 12.03 -3.53 -19.26
C LEU A 185 12.32 -4.33 -17.99
N GLY A 186 12.77 -5.57 -18.09
CA GLY A 186 12.92 -6.47 -16.93
C GLY A 186 13.87 -5.94 -15.86
N TRP A 187 15.05 -5.44 -16.23
CA TRP A 187 15.99 -4.83 -15.27
C TRP A 187 15.39 -3.60 -14.57
N LEU A 188 14.60 -2.80 -15.29
CA LEU A 188 14.00 -1.58 -14.75
C LEU A 188 12.94 -1.95 -13.71
N LEU A 189 12.08 -2.93 -14.03
CA LEU A 189 11.10 -3.48 -13.10
C LEU A 189 11.77 -4.01 -11.83
N GLU A 190 12.86 -4.77 -11.97
CA GLU A 190 13.62 -5.28 -10.82
C GLU A 190 14.25 -4.15 -9.98
N ARG A 191 14.75 -3.09 -10.62
CA ARG A 191 15.26 -1.91 -9.91
C ARG A 191 14.17 -1.13 -9.19
N LEU A 192 12.96 -1.12 -9.72
CA LEU A 192 11.77 -0.55 -9.09
C LEU A 192 11.20 -1.47 -7.98
N GLY A 193 11.84 -2.60 -7.70
CA GLY A 193 11.46 -3.50 -6.61
C GLY A 193 10.46 -4.59 -6.99
N TYR A 194 10.13 -4.75 -8.27
CA TYR A 194 9.37 -5.90 -8.73
C TYR A 194 10.25 -7.15 -8.69
N VAL A 195 9.65 -8.29 -8.38
CA VAL A 195 10.35 -9.59 -8.31
C VAL A 195 9.88 -10.48 -9.45
N ARG A 196 10.80 -10.91 -10.31
CA ARG A 196 10.51 -11.91 -11.34
C ARG A 196 10.00 -13.19 -10.69
N LYS A 197 8.85 -13.70 -11.16
CA LYS A 197 8.11 -14.78 -10.48
C LYS A 197 7.85 -15.98 -11.37
N ASP A 198 6.95 -15.85 -12.35
CA ASP A 198 6.58 -16.93 -13.26
C ASP A 198 7.30 -16.72 -14.60
N THR A 199 7.78 -17.79 -15.23
CA THR A 199 8.54 -17.73 -16.48
C THR A 199 8.14 -18.86 -17.40
N TRP A 200 7.99 -18.56 -18.69
CA TRP A 200 7.75 -19.53 -19.75
C TRP A 200 8.63 -19.17 -20.97
N THR A 201 8.51 -19.95 -22.04
CA THR A 201 9.40 -19.85 -23.21
C THR A 201 9.41 -18.46 -23.83
N THR A 202 8.27 -17.78 -23.85
CA THR A 202 8.08 -16.50 -24.56
C THR A 202 7.54 -15.41 -23.65
N GLY A 203 7.71 -15.54 -22.34
CA GLY A 203 7.23 -14.53 -21.40
C GLY A 203 7.61 -14.76 -19.96
N ALA A 204 7.39 -13.74 -19.15
CA ALA A 204 7.57 -13.80 -17.71
C ALA A 204 6.71 -12.77 -16.98
N SER A 205 6.50 -13.00 -15.69
CA SER A 205 5.81 -12.09 -14.78
C SER A 205 6.76 -11.46 -13.77
N TRP A 206 6.53 -10.18 -13.49
CA TRP A 206 7.19 -9.38 -12.46
C TRP A 206 6.16 -8.99 -11.41
N GLN A 207 6.31 -9.52 -10.20
CA GLN A 207 5.39 -9.29 -9.09
C GLN A 207 5.76 -8.01 -8.34
N GLY A 208 4.82 -7.06 -8.28
CA GLY A 208 4.88 -5.87 -7.43
C GLY A 208 4.02 -6.01 -6.18
N ALA A 209 3.94 -4.93 -5.39
CA ALA A 209 3.20 -4.92 -4.12
C ALA A 209 1.68 -5.06 -4.30
N GLU A 210 1.10 -4.45 -5.33
CA GLU A 210 -0.35 -4.38 -5.55
C GLU A 210 -0.86 -5.14 -6.78
N GLY A 211 0.05 -5.66 -7.61
CA GLY A 211 -0.26 -6.38 -8.84
C GLY A 211 1.01 -6.93 -9.48
N TYR A 212 0.91 -7.39 -10.72
CA TYR A 212 2.07 -7.85 -11.48
C TYR A 212 2.04 -7.35 -12.92
N ILE A 213 3.22 -7.30 -13.53
CA ILE A 213 3.39 -6.99 -14.95
C ILE A 213 3.81 -8.26 -15.65
N VAL A 214 3.21 -8.54 -16.81
CA VAL A 214 3.62 -9.61 -17.70
C VAL A 214 4.23 -9.00 -18.95
N LEU A 215 5.39 -9.52 -19.37
CA LEU A 215 5.91 -9.30 -20.71
C LEU A 215 5.72 -10.60 -21.48
N GLU A 216 5.05 -10.54 -22.62
CA GLU A 216 4.68 -11.74 -23.39
C GLU A 216 4.83 -11.55 -24.90
N GLU A 217 5.58 -12.46 -25.52
CA GLU A 217 5.57 -12.73 -26.95
C GLU A 217 4.63 -13.92 -27.19
N GLY A 218 3.33 -13.64 -27.29
CA GLY A 218 2.29 -14.64 -27.51
C GLY A 218 2.09 -14.98 -29.00
N PRO A 219 1.47 -16.14 -29.33
CA PRO A 219 1.14 -16.49 -30.71
C PRO A 219 0.14 -15.54 -31.37
N ASP A 220 -0.63 -14.80 -30.56
CA ASP A 220 -1.61 -13.82 -31.00
C ASP A 220 -1.05 -12.39 -31.13
N VAL A 221 0.25 -12.20 -30.85
CA VAL A 221 0.91 -10.90 -30.99
C VAL A 221 1.08 -10.57 -32.47
N GLU A 222 0.36 -9.55 -32.94
CA GLU A 222 0.59 -8.97 -34.25
C GLU A 222 1.93 -8.20 -34.26
N ARG A 223 2.89 -8.71 -35.04
CA ARG A 223 4.23 -8.12 -35.12
C ARG A 223 4.20 -6.78 -35.85
N GLY A 224 4.90 -5.80 -35.29
CA GLY A 224 5.04 -4.48 -35.90
C GLY A 224 5.66 -3.47 -34.95
N PRO A 225 6.09 -2.31 -35.46
CA PRO A 225 6.62 -1.25 -34.60
C PRO A 225 5.50 -0.79 -33.67
N TYR A 226 5.73 -0.69 -32.37
CA TYR A 226 4.83 -0.01 -31.44
C TYR A 226 5.11 1.50 -31.46
N SER A 227 4.12 2.31 -31.11
CA SER A 227 4.29 3.76 -30.99
C SER A 227 3.32 4.29 -29.95
N ARG A 228 3.87 4.78 -28.85
CA ARG A 228 3.16 5.49 -27.78
C ARG A 228 2.25 6.63 -28.25
N LYS A 229 2.47 7.17 -29.45
CA LYS A 229 1.69 8.29 -30.01
C LYS A 229 0.39 7.83 -30.70
N ARG A 230 0.21 6.54 -30.93
CA ARG A 230 -1.04 5.99 -31.49
C ARG A 230 -2.06 5.73 -30.38
N ALA A 231 -3.33 5.61 -30.77
CA ALA A 231 -4.39 5.23 -29.84
C ALA A 231 -4.07 3.86 -29.22
N GLY A 232 -4.18 3.75 -27.90
CA GLY A 232 -3.78 2.58 -27.13
C GLY A 232 -3.13 2.98 -25.81
N LEU A 233 -2.14 2.21 -25.37
CA LEU A 233 -1.25 2.60 -24.25
C LEU A 233 -0.36 3.76 -24.71
N ASN A 234 -0.16 4.77 -23.86
CA ASN A 234 0.79 5.85 -24.11
C ASN A 234 2.09 5.63 -23.32
N HIS A 235 1.99 5.51 -22.00
CA HIS A 235 3.13 5.20 -21.13
C HIS A 235 2.67 4.47 -19.86
N LEU A 236 3.64 3.92 -19.13
CA LEU A 236 3.46 3.44 -17.76
C LEU A 236 4.26 4.30 -16.79
N ALA A 237 3.62 4.79 -15.73
CA ALA A 237 4.25 5.62 -14.72
C ALA A 237 4.51 4.83 -13.42
N PHE A 238 5.69 5.03 -12.83
CA PHE A 238 6.11 4.39 -11.58
C PHE A 238 6.57 5.44 -10.58
N ARG A 239 6.20 5.26 -9.31
CA ARG A 239 6.91 5.90 -8.19
C ARG A 239 8.28 5.23 -8.07
N ALA A 240 9.35 6.01 -8.20
CA ALA A 240 10.71 5.50 -8.39
C ALA A 240 11.68 5.90 -7.26
N GLY A 241 11.14 6.22 -6.07
CA GLY A 241 11.94 6.60 -4.90
C GLY A 241 12.22 8.10 -4.87
N SER A 242 13.38 8.47 -4.33
CA SER A 242 13.81 9.87 -4.23
C SER A 242 14.20 10.46 -5.59
N GLU A 243 14.35 11.78 -5.65
CA GLU A 243 14.90 12.47 -6.85
C GLU A 243 16.24 11.88 -7.31
N ALA A 244 17.10 11.48 -6.37
CA ALA A 244 18.37 10.85 -6.66
C ALA A 244 18.22 9.44 -7.25
N ASP A 245 17.20 8.69 -6.83
CA ASP A 245 16.89 7.38 -7.39
C ASP A 245 16.39 7.50 -8.83
N VAL A 246 15.49 8.45 -9.09
CA VAL A 246 15.01 8.78 -10.45
C VAL A 246 16.17 9.12 -11.37
N GLU A 247 17.08 9.99 -10.92
CA GLU A 247 18.24 10.42 -11.70
C GLU A 247 19.21 9.27 -11.98
N LEU A 248 19.43 8.39 -11.00
CA LEU A 248 20.26 7.20 -11.17
C LEU A 248 19.65 6.22 -12.19
N LEU A 249 18.33 6.00 -12.13
CA LEU A 249 17.62 5.14 -13.07
C LEU A 249 17.67 5.70 -14.48
N ALA A 250 17.39 7.00 -14.66
CA ALA A 250 17.45 7.67 -15.96
C ALA A 250 18.82 7.54 -16.63
N ARG A 251 19.91 7.74 -15.87
CA ARG A 251 21.29 7.57 -16.39
C ARG A 251 21.60 6.14 -16.79
N ARG A 252 21.15 5.15 -16.00
CA ARG A 252 21.37 3.73 -16.31
C ARG A 252 20.53 3.26 -17.48
N ALA A 253 19.35 3.84 -17.69
CA ALA A 253 18.43 3.40 -18.74
C ALA A 253 19.05 3.45 -20.14
N ALA A 254 19.97 4.39 -20.40
CA ALA A 254 20.71 4.48 -21.65
C ALA A 254 21.49 3.20 -22.02
N SER A 255 22.05 2.48 -21.03
CA SER A 255 22.74 1.21 -21.30
C SER A 255 21.80 0.02 -21.54
N HIS A 256 20.49 0.26 -21.44
CA HIS A 256 19.43 -0.74 -21.60
C HIS A 256 18.46 -0.37 -22.74
N GLY A 257 18.90 0.45 -23.70
CA GLY A 257 18.12 0.80 -24.88
C GLY A 257 17.00 1.80 -24.60
N TRP A 258 17.19 2.70 -23.63
CA TRP A 258 16.26 3.79 -23.35
C TRP A 258 16.87 5.15 -23.67
N THR A 259 16.04 6.05 -24.18
CA THR A 259 16.39 7.44 -24.47
C THR A 259 15.55 8.38 -23.59
N LEU A 260 16.20 9.37 -22.97
CA LEU A 260 15.51 10.41 -22.22
C LEU A 260 14.73 11.32 -23.17
N LEU A 261 13.42 11.39 -22.94
CA LEU A 261 12.53 12.34 -23.59
C LEU A 261 12.59 13.70 -22.90
N PHE A 262 12.41 14.77 -23.68
CA PHE A 262 12.36 16.14 -23.17
C PHE A 262 13.59 16.52 -22.33
N ALA A 263 14.78 16.11 -22.78
CA ALA A 263 16.03 16.31 -22.05
C ALA A 263 16.32 17.79 -21.69
N ASP A 264 15.79 18.73 -22.46
CA ASP A 264 15.85 20.17 -22.23
C ASP A 264 14.99 20.65 -21.04
N ARG A 265 14.00 19.85 -20.63
CA ARG A 265 13.06 20.14 -19.55
C ARG A 265 13.15 19.15 -18.39
N HIS A 266 14.00 18.12 -18.49
CA HIS A 266 14.24 17.17 -17.39
C HIS A 266 14.87 17.88 -16.17
N PRO A 267 14.40 17.63 -14.94
CA PRO A 267 13.40 16.63 -14.51
C PRO A 267 11.96 17.15 -14.41
N HIS A 268 11.67 18.36 -14.87
CA HIS A 268 10.39 19.06 -14.67
C HIS A 268 9.53 19.15 -15.94
N ALA A 269 9.65 18.18 -16.86
CA ALA A 269 8.92 18.19 -18.12
C ALA A 269 7.38 18.10 -17.94
N GLY A 270 6.93 17.59 -16.79
CA GLY A 270 5.52 17.55 -16.37
C GLY A 270 5.05 18.76 -15.55
N GLY A 271 5.93 19.72 -15.23
CA GLY A 271 5.65 20.91 -14.42
C GLY A 271 6.68 21.12 -13.30
N GLU A 272 6.73 22.34 -12.74
CA GLU A 272 7.74 22.75 -11.76
C GLU A 272 7.72 21.89 -10.47
N GLU A 273 6.54 21.47 -10.02
CA GLU A 273 6.36 20.65 -8.81
C GLU A 273 6.45 19.14 -9.08
N HIS A 274 6.79 18.73 -10.31
CA HIS A 274 6.78 17.32 -10.73
C HIS A 274 8.17 16.88 -11.18
N TYR A 275 8.90 16.21 -10.28
CA TYR A 275 10.21 15.64 -10.57
C TYR A 275 10.07 14.24 -11.19
N ALA A 276 10.29 14.12 -12.50
CA ALA A 276 10.19 12.85 -13.21
C ALA A 276 11.14 12.73 -14.40
N ALA A 277 11.55 11.50 -14.69
CA ALA A 277 12.22 11.14 -15.94
C ALA A 277 11.24 10.48 -16.90
N TYR A 278 11.12 11.00 -18.12
CA TYR A 278 10.35 10.39 -19.21
C TYR A 278 11.31 9.66 -20.14
N LEU A 279 11.15 8.36 -20.32
CA LEU A 279 12.09 7.52 -21.07
C LEU A 279 11.33 6.74 -22.15
N GLU A 280 11.88 6.68 -23.37
CA GLU A 280 11.35 5.84 -24.45
C GLU A 280 12.38 4.77 -24.82
N ASN A 281 11.97 3.51 -24.92
CA ASN A 281 12.86 2.42 -25.33
C ASN A 281 12.92 2.23 -26.85
N ASP A 282 13.85 1.38 -27.30
CA ASP A 282 14.05 1.06 -28.73
C ASP A 282 12.82 0.44 -29.41
N GLU A 283 11.84 -0.06 -28.65
CA GLU A 283 10.56 -0.60 -29.15
C GLU A 283 9.43 0.45 -29.15
N GLY A 284 9.70 1.68 -28.72
CA GLY A 284 8.75 2.80 -28.70
C GLY A 284 7.83 2.84 -27.47
N PHE A 285 8.13 2.05 -26.43
CA PHE A 285 7.44 2.11 -25.13
C PHE A 285 7.98 3.26 -24.30
N GLU A 286 7.06 4.02 -23.69
CA GLU A 286 7.41 5.09 -22.77
C GLU A 286 7.14 4.69 -21.32
N VAL A 287 8.09 5.04 -20.45
CA VAL A 287 7.91 4.98 -18.99
C VAL A 287 8.17 6.34 -18.37
N GLU A 288 7.42 6.64 -17.32
CA GLU A 288 7.60 7.82 -16.49
C GLU A 288 8.06 7.38 -15.09
N LEU A 289 9.22 7.87 -14.66
CA LEU A 289 9.78 7.58 -13.33
C LEU A 289 9.63 8.81 -12.46
N VAL A 290 8.70 8.78 -11.51
CA VAL A 290 8.30 9.93 -10.68
C VAL A 290 8.93 9.81 -9.30
N ALA A 291 9.55 10.89 -8.82
CA ALA A 291 10.03 10.96 -7.44
C ALA A 291 8.84 10.98 -6.45
N GLY A 292 9.02 10.40 -5.27
CA GLY A 292 8.01 10.27 -4.22
C GLY A 292 8.47 10.76 -2.86
#